data_AF-A0AAN9C4D6-F1
#
_entry.id   AF-A0AAN9C4D6-F1
#
_cell.length_a   1.000
_cell.length_b   1.000
_cell.length_c   1.000
_cell.angle_alpha   90.00
_cell.angle_beta   90.00
_cell.angle_gamma   90.00
#
_symmetry.space_group_name_H-M   'P 1'
#
loop_
_entity.id
_entity.type
_entity.pdbx_description
1 polymer ?
#
loop_
_entity_poly.entity_id
_entity_poly.type
_entity_poly.pdbx_seq_one_letter_code
_entity_poly.pdbx_strand_id
1 'polypeptide(L)'
;MVNTCCIIGCTSRSNKENALAFFRIPKVDAGGRHRDLLEKRRRAWLKKINRKNITDKTVKTWTRVCSKHFHSGKPADLTDDAIAF
;
A
#
# COMPACT_ATOMS: atom_id res chain seq x y z
N MET A 1 13.52 -13.44 -3.97
CA MET A 1 12.57 -12.59 -4.74
C MET A 1 12.69 -11.16 -4.23
N VAL A 2 12.91 -10.16 -5.09
CA VAL A 2 13.14 -8.76 -4.65
C VAL A 2 11.82 -7.99 -4.66
N ASN A 3 11.46 -7.37 -3.54
CA ASN A 3 10.31 -6.47 -3.48
C ASN A 3 10.75 -5.07 -3.88
N THR A 4 9.99 -4.42 -4.75
CA THR A 4 10.24 -3.03 -5.19
C THR A 4 9.04 -2.16 -4.85
N CYS A 5 9.29 -0.91 -4.47
CA CYS A 5 8.21 0.03 -4.23
C CYS A 5 7.53 0.41 -5.55
N CYS A 6 6.19 0.42 -5.58
CA CYS A 6 5.42 0.76 -6.77
C CYS A 6 5.16 2.27 -6.93
N ILE A 7 5.47 3.09 -5.93
CA ILE A 7 5.29 4.54 -5.96
C ILE A 7 6.25 5.17 -6.98
N ILE A 8 5.71 6.11 -7.76
CA ILE A 8 6.47 6.82 -8.79
C ILE A 8 7.60 7.61 -8.12
N GLY A 9 8.82 7.46 -8.61
CA GLY A 9 10.01 8.10 -8.05
C GLY A 9 10.66 7.37 -6.87
N CYS A 10 10.03 6.32 -6.34
CA CYS A 10 10.63 5.51 -5.28
C CYS A 10 11.51 4.39 -5.87
N THR A 11 12.79 4.40 -5.54
CA THR A 11 13.78 3.38 -5.95
C THR A 11 14.09 2.39 -4.84
N SER A 12 13.29 2.37 -3.77
CA SER A 12 13.47 1.44 -2.66
C SER A 12 13.19 0.00 -3.08
N ARG A 13 14.16 -0.87 -2.77
CA ARG A 13 14.15 -2.29 -3.10
C ARG A 13 14.59 -3.09 -1.88
N SER A 14 13.94 -4.21 -1.60
CA SER A 14 14.22 -5.00 -0.40
C SER A 14 15.63 -5.54 -0.34
N ASN A 15 16.28 -5.75 -1.48
CA ASN A 15 17.68 -6.21 -1.53
C ASN A 15 18.69 -5.10 -1.16
N LYS A 16 18.33 -3.82 -1.37
CA LYS A 16 19.21 -2.69 -1.05
C LYS A 16 18.91 -2.08 0.31
N GLU A 17 17.63 -2.12 0.72
CA GLU A 17 17.15 -1.51 1.96
C GLU A 17 16.46 -2.55 2.83
N ASN A 18 17.27 -3.38 3.49
CA ASN A 18 16.79 -4.44 4.40
C ASN A 18 16.05 -3.87 5.63
N ALA A 19 16.29 -2.61 5.99
CA ALA A 19 15.61 -1.94 7.09
C ALA A 19 14.17 -1.51 6.73
N LEU A 20 13.76 -1.56 5.47
CA LEU A 20 12.42 -1.14 5.05
C LEU A 20 11.45 -2.31 4.99
N ALA A 21 10.33 -2.17 5.69
CA ALA A 21 9.17 -3.03 5.47
C ALA A 21 8.49 -2.71 4.12
N PHE A 22 8.00 -3.75 3.46
CA PHE A 22 7.25 -3.67 2.20
C PHE A 22 5.84 -4.21 2.40
N PHE A 23 4.84 -3.33 2.32
CA PHE A 23 3.45 -3.64 2.58
C PHE A 23 2.67 -3.90 1.29
N ARG A 24 1.68 -4.79 1.36
CA ARG A 24 0.78 -5.06 0.23
C ARG A 24 -0.37 -4.07 0.24
N ILE A 25 -0.89 -3.79 -0.95
CA ILE A 25 -2.12 -3.01 -1.08
C ILE A 25 -3.26 -3.79 -0.39
N PRO A 26 -4.02 -3.16 0.51
CA PRO A 26 -5.11 -3.84 1.23
C PRO A 26 -6.17 -4.35 0.25
N LYS A 27 -6.65 -5.58 0.47
CA LYS A 27 -7.80 -6.15 -0.23
C LYS A 27 -9.06 -5.75 0.51
N VAL A 28 -10.03 -5.21 -0.22
CA VAL A 28 -11.37 -4.95 0.34
C VAL A 28 -12.11 -6.28 0.26
N ASP A 29 -12.46 -6.83 1.41
CA ASP A 29 -13.34 -7.99 1.47
C ASP A 29 -14.80 -7.53 1.45
N ALA A 30 -15.64 -8.23 0.68
CA ALA A 30 -17.01 -7.80 0.45
C ALA A 30 -17.92 -7.97 1.69
N GLY A 31 -17.53 -8.83 2.64
CA GLY A 31 -18.33 -9.17 3.82
C GLY A 31 -17.81 -8.65 5.16
N GLY A 32 -16.78 -7.81 5.18
CA GLY A 32 -16.14 -7.33 6.42
C GLY A 32 -16.86 -6.14 7.07
N ARG A 33 -16.91 -6.11 8.41
CA ARG A 33 -17.44 -5.00 9.23
C ARG A 33 -16.74 -3.64 8.97
N HIS A 34 -15.54 -3.65 8.39
CA HIS A 34 -14.72 -2.47 8.08
C HIS A 34 -14.55 -2.20 6.58
N ARG A 35 -15.52 -2.63 5.75
CA ARG A 35 -15.44 -2.51 4.29
C ARG A 35 -15.22 -1.07 3.82
N ASP A 36 -15.97 -0.11 4.35
CA ASP A 36 -15.86 1.31 3.99
C ASP A 36 -14.47 1.89 4.29
N LEU A 37 -13.88 1.51 5.43
CA LEU A 37 -12.53 1.95 5.82
C LEU A 37 -11.48 1.36 4.89
N LEU A 38 -11.56 0.06 4.60
CA LEU A 38 -10.66 -0.61 3.67
C LEU A 38 -10.76 -0.03 2.27
N GLU A 39 -11.96 0.33 1.81
CA GLU A 39 -12.17 0.95 0.50
C GLU A 39 -11.57 2.36 0.43
N LYS A 40 -11.83 3.20 1.45
CA LYS A 40 -11.21 4.53 1.58
C LYS A 40 -9.68 4.41 1.58
N ARG A 41 -9.13 3.48 2.37
CA ARG A 41 -7.68 3.24 2.47
C ARG A 41 -7.10 2.78 1.13
N ARG A 42 -7.73 1.80 0.47
CA ARG A 42 -7.31 1.31 -0.84
C ARG A 42 -7.34 2.41 -1.90
N ARG A 43 -8.37 3.25 -1.89
CA ARG A 43 -8.50 4.40 -2.80
C ARG A 43 -7.39 5.43 -2.56
N ALA A 44 -7.07 5.74 -1.30
CA ALA A 44 -5.96 6.63 -0.96
C ALA A 44 -4.60 6.09 -1.45
N TRP A 45 -4.36 4.78 -1.29
CA TRP A 45 -3.16 4.13 -1.81
C TRP A 45 -3.07 4.20 -3.34
N LEU A 46 -4.15 3.87 -4.06
CA LEU A 46 -4.18 3.93 -5.52
C LEU A 46 -3.95 5.35 -6.03
N LYS A 47 -4.56 6.36 -5.38
CA LYS A 47 -4.34 7.78 -5.69
C LYS A 47 -2.88 8.19 -5.51
N LYS A 48 -2.19 7.68 -4.48
CA LYS A 48 -0.78 8.00 -4.24
C LYS A 48 0.17 7.28 -5.22
N ILE A 49 -0.14 6.04 -5.57
CA ILE A 49 0.62 5.28 -6.57
C ILE A 49 0.53 5.99 -7.94
N ASN A 50 -0.65 6.54 -8.26
CA ASN A 50 -0.92 7.35 -9.47
C ASN A 50 -0.34 6.78 -10.77
N ARG A 51 -0.30 5.45 -10.91
CA ARG A 51 0.36 4.76 -12.01
C ARG A 51 -0.71 4.19 -12.93
N LYS A 52 -0.72 4.59 -14.20
CA LYS A 52 -1.72 4.15 -15.20
C LYS A 52 -1.86 2.62 -15.29
N ASN A 53 -0.76 1.89 -15.04
CA ASN A 53 -0.71 0.43 -15.09
C ASN A 53 -1.15 -0.27 -13.77
N ILE A 54 -1.48 0.48 -12.72
CA ILE A 54 -1.91 -0.05 -11.42
C ILE A 54 -3.29 0.53 -11.10
N THR A 55 -4.32 -0.20 -11.51
CA THR A 55 -5.73 0.05 -11.23
C THR A 55 -6.26 -1.01 -10.27
N ASP A 56 -7.43 -0.78 -9.67
CA ASP A 56 -8.05 -1.70 -8.70
C ASP A 56 -8.06 -3.17 -9.16
N LYS A 57 -8.36 -3.40 -10.45
CA LYS A 57 -8.43 -4.74 -11.06
C LYS A 57 -7.07 -5.31 -11.47
N THR A 58 -6.05 -4.46 -11.60
CA THR A 58 -4.71 -4.82 -12.12
C THR A 58 -3.62 -4.77 -11.05
N VAL A 59 -3.97 -4.43 -9.80
CA VAL A 59 -3.08 -4.59 -8.64
C VAL A 59 -2.59 -6.03 -8.59
N LYS A 60 -1.30 -6.21 -8.85
CA LYS A 60 -0.67 -7.52 -8.84
C LYS A 60 -0.31 -7.92 -7.41
N THR A 61 -0.24 -9.22 -7.15
CA THR A 61 0.09 -9.76 -5.83
C THR A 61 1.49 -9.37 -5.36
N TRP A 62 2.38 -8.96 -6.25
CA TRP A 62 3.74 -8.46 -5.97
C TRP A 62 3.84 -6.93 -5.91
N THR A 63 2.75 -6.19 -6.09
CA THR A 63 2.74 -4.73 -5.89
C THR A 63 2.93 -4.43 -4.40
N ARG A 64 3.97 -3.66 -4.07
CA ARG A 64 4.36 -3.32 -2.70
C ARG A 64 4.64 -1.83 -2.53
N VAL A 65 4.36 -1.31 -1.35
CA VAL A 65 4.71 0.05 -0.94
C VAL A 65 5.70 -0.04 0.23
N CYS A 66 6.79 0.73 0.21
CA CYS A 66 7.76 0.70 1.29
C CYS A 66 7.32 1.57 2.47
N SER A 67 7.79 1.21 3.66
CA SER A 67 7.57 1.90 4.95
C SER A 67 7.86 3.40 4.92
N LYS A 68 8.79 3.88 4.08
CA LYS A 68 9.12 5.32 3.93
C LYS A 68 7.94 6.22 3.54
N HIS A 69 6.92 5.65 2.91
CA HIS A 69 5.74 6.39 2.50
C HIS A 69 4.65 6.42 3.56
N PHE A 70 4.96 5.88 4.75
CA PHE A 70 4.09 5.90 5.92
C PHE A 70 4.75 6.76 7.01
N HIS A 71 3.99 7.66 7.62
CA HIS A 71 4.35 8.51 8.75
C HIS A 71 4.92 7.70 9.91
N SER A 72 4.25 6.59 10.23
CA SER A 72 4.66 5.67 11.31
C SER A 72 5.51 4.49 10.81
N GLY A 73 5.93 4.50 9.54
CA GLY A 73 6.65 3.37 8.94
C GLY A 73 5.79 2.11 8.72
N LYS A 74 4.49 2.16 9.05
CA LYS A 74 3.53 1.06 8.89
C LYS A 74 2.16 1.58 8.48
N PRO A 75 1.35 0.78 7.77
CA PRO A 75 -0.04 1.13 7.49
C PRO A 75 -0.85 1.23 8.78
N ALA A 76 -1.82 2.14 8.82
CA ALA A 76 -2.78 2.27 9.92
C ALA A 76 -3.52 0.95 10.18
N ASP A 77 -3.90 0.70 11.43
CA ASP A 77 -4.57 -0.54 11.84
C ASP A 77 -6.01 -0.62 11.28
N LEU A 78 -6.62 -1.81 11.24
CA LEU A 78 -7.97 -2.00 10.65
C LEU A 78 -9.08 -1.27 11.41
N THR A 79 -8.82 -0.89 12.66
CA THR A 79 -9.74 -0.19 13.57
C THR A 79 -9.57 1.32 13.58
N ASP A 80 -8.54 1.84 12.92
CA ASP A 80 -8.18 3.26 12.97
C ASP A 80 -8.63 3.97 11.69
N ASP A 81 -9.61 4.85 11.84
CA ASP A 81 -10.13 5.77 10.81
C ASP A 81 -9.07 6.78 10.33
N ALA A 82 -7.90 6.85 10.97
CA ALA A 82 -6.84 7.70 10.49
C ALA A 82 -6.33 7.21 9.13
N ILE A 83 -6.64 7.99 8.10
CA ILE A 83 -5.94 7.95 6.82
C ILE A 83 -4.58 8.63 7.04
N ALA A 84 -3.74 8.04 7.87
CA ALA A 84 -2.38 8.51 8.06
C ALA A 84 -1.50 7.91 6.97
N PHE A 85 -1.00 8.79 6.10
CA PHE A 85 0.15 8.56 5.22
C PHE A 85 1.38 8.53 6.09
#